data_AF-A0A9Q0E4X2-F1
#
_entry.id   AF-A0A9Q0E4X2-F1
#
_cell.length_a   1.000
_cell.length_b   1.000
_cell.length_c   1.000
_cell.angle_alpha   90.00
_cell.angle_beta   90.00
_cell.angle_gamma   90.00
#
_symmetry.space_group_name_H-M   'P 1'
#
loop_
_entity.id
_entity.type
_entity.pdbx_description
1 polymer ?
#
loop_
_entity_poly.entity_id
_entity_poly.type
_entity_poly.pdbx_seq_one_letter_code
_entity_poly.pdbx_strand_id
1 'polypeptide(L)' 'MASQLERAMEGLIEVFHSYSSKEGDKYKLSRAEMKNLLQGELADFLTEFVVLVAALTVACNEFFVQSQQK' A
#
# COMPACT_ATOMS: atom_id res chain seq x y z
N MET A 1 -0.34 30.34 -8.40
CA MET A 1 -1.11 29.07 -8.36
C MET A 1 -0.08 27.96 -8.24
N ALA A 2 -0.16 27.13 -7.20
CA ALA A 2 0.68 25.96 -7.11
C ALA A 2 0.30 24.98 -8.23
N SER A 3 1.32 24.42 -8.88
CA SER A 3 1.15 23.37 -9.89
C SER A 3 0.50 22.12 -9.29
N GLN A 4 -0.05 21.25 -10.15
CA GLN A 4 -0.61 19.97 -9.68
C GLN A 4 0.43 19.13 -8.93
N LEU A 5 1.69 19.18 -9.36
CA LEU A 5 2.78 18.47 -8.71
C LEU A 5 3.11 19.03 -7.32
N GLU A 6 3.17 20.36 -7.18
CA GLU A 6 3.41 20.98 -5.87
C GLU A 6 2.32 20.61 -4.86
N ARG A 7 1.05 20.62 -5.29
CA ARG A 7 -0.07 20.21 -4.41
C ARG A 7 0.00 18.73 -4.02
N ALA A 8 0.39 17.87 -4.96
CA ALA A 8 0.57 16.44 -4.68
C ALA A 8 1.73 16.22 -3.68
N MET A 9 2.84 16.92 -3.86
CA MET A 9 3.98 16.86 -2.93
C MET A 9 3.61 17.39 -1.54
N GLU A 10 2.85 18.48 -1.47
CA GLU A 10 2.38 19.05 -0.19
C GLU A 10 1.52 18.04 0.59
N GLY A 11 0.59 17.36 -0.09
CA GLY A 11 -0.20 16.29 0.52
C GLY A 11 0.63 15.09 0.99
N LEU A 12 1.65 14.68 0.22
CA LEU A 12 2.56 13.61 0.63
C LEU A 12 3.36 13.98 1.89
N ILE A 13 3.83 15.23 1.98
CA ILE A 13 4.58 15.73 3.14
C ILE A 13 3.67 15.79 4.38
N GLU A 14 2.44 16.26 4.23
CA GLU A 14 1.48 16.37 5.32
C GLU A 14 1.10 14.99 5.90
N VAL A 15 0.79 14.04 5.02
CA VAL A 15 0.57 12.64 5.40
C VAL A 15 1.81 12.07 6.09
N PHE A 16 3.01 12.22 5.51
CA PHE A 16 4.25 11.74 6.12
C PHE A 16 4.43 12.27 7.55
N HIS A 17 4.27 13.57 7.75
CA HIS A 17 4.40 14.22 9.05
C HIS A 17 3.34 13.77 10.08
N SER A 18 2.10 13.54 9.65
CA SER A 18 1.01 13.01 10.48
C SER A 18 1.35 11.64 11.10
N TYR A 19 2.04 10.79 10.34
CA TYR A 19 2.40 9.44 10.79
C TYR A 19 3.78 9.37 11.47
N SER A 20 4.77 10.19 11.08
CA SER A 20 6.14 10.18 11.67
C SER A 20 6.25 10.86 13.03
N SER A 21 5.26 11.65 13.42
CA SER A 21 5.29 12.42 14.66
C SER A 21 4.88 11.61 15.91
N LYS A 22 4.65 10.29 15.78
CA LYS A 22 4.03 9.46 16.84
C LYS A 22 5.05 8.76 17.75
N GLU A 23 6.16 8.26 17.22
CA GLU A 23 7.15 7.49 18.01
C GLU A 23 8.49 8.22 18.29
N GLY A 24 8.67 9.45 17.79
CA GLY A 24 9.75 10.34 18.28
C GLY A 24 10.52 11.10 17.19
N ASP A 25 10.88 10.46 16.08
CA ASP A 25 11.63 11.10 14.98
C ASP A 25 10.71 11.50 13.83
N LYS A 26 10.21 12.73 13.90
CA LYS A 26 9.34 13.37 12.90
C LYS A 26 9.93 13.45 11.48
N TYR A 27 11.22 13.16 11.29
CA TYR A 27 11.86 13.14 9.97
C TYR A 27 11.93 11.74 9.34
N LYS A 28 11.45 10.70 10.03
CA LYS A 28 11.51 9.30 9.58
C LYS A 28 10.24 8.57 9.97
N LEU A 29 9.86 7.55 9.21
CA LEU A 29 8.81 6.63 9.63
C LEU A 29 9.45 5.36 10.21
N SER A 30 9.01 4.96 11.39
CA SER A 30 9.31 3.64 11.93
C SER A 30 8.62 2.56 11.08
N ARG A 31 9.04 1.30 11.23
CA ARG A 31 8.39 0.18 10.55
C ARG A 31 6.90 0.07 10.90
N ALA A 32 6.53 0.42 12.14
CA ALA A 32 5.16 0.43 12.60
C ALA A 32 4.38 1.61 12.00
N GLU A 33 4.95 2.81 12.02
CA GLU A 33 4.33 4.02 11.44
C GLU A 33 4.11 3.88 9.93
N MET A 34 5.07 3.32 9.19
CA MET A 34 4.92 3.06 7.77
C MET A 34 3.83 2.01 7.48
N LYS A 35 3.73 0.96 8.30
CA LYS A 35 2.64 -0.01 8.19
C LYS A 35 1.28 0.66 8.40
N ASN A 36 1.17 1.53 9.40
CA ASN A 36 -0.05 2.28 9.69
C ASN A 36 -0.42 3.26 8.56
N LEU A 37 0.55 3.96 7.97
CA LEU A 37 0.32 4.85 6.83
C LEU A 37 -0.21 4.06 5.63
N LEU A 38 0.46 2.96 5.28
CA LEU A 38 0.05 2.10 4.17
C LEU A 38 -1.36 1.52 4.37
N GLN A 39 -1.68 1.10 5.60
CA GLN A 39 -3.01 0.58 5.93
C GLN A 39 -4.08 1.66 6.07
N GLY A 40 -3.73 2.91 6.37
CA GLY A 40 -4.68 4.00 6.50
C GLY A 40 -4.99 4.68 5.17
N GLU A 41 -3.94 5.11 4.47
CA GLU A 41 -4.05 5.93 3.25
C GLU A 41 -4.16 5.07 1.98
N LEU A 42 -3.63 3.85 2.00
CA LEU A 42 -3.60 2.95 0.83
C LEU A 42 -4.32 1.61 1.09
N ALA A 43 -5.20 1.54 2.09
CA ALA A 43 -5.91 0.32 2.44
C ALA A 43 -6.66 -0.29 1.25
N ASP A 44 -7.43 0.54 0.54
CA ASP A 44 -8.25 0.10 -0.59
C ASP A 44 -7.36 -0.33 -1.77
N PHE A 45 -6.29 0.42 -2.06
CA PHE A 45 -5.33 0.07 -3.11
C PHE A 45 -4.64 -1.28 -2.83
N LEU A 46 -4.23 -1.50 -1.58
CA LEU A 46 -3.63 -2.77 -1.16
C LEU A 46 -4.63 -3.91 -1.20
N THR A 47 -5.89 -3.64 -0.86
CA THR A 47 -6.97 -4.65 -0.90
C THR A 47 -7.22 -5.10 -2.32
N GLU A 48 -7.36 -4.18 -3.28
CA GLU A 48 -7.54 -4.52 -4.69
C GLU A 48 -6.35 -5.31 -5.26
N PHE A 49 -5.12 -4.92 -4.90
CA PHE A 49 -3.92 -5.66 -5.29
C PHE A 49 -3.91 -7.09 -4.72
N VAL A 50 -4.24 -7.27 -3.44
CA VAL A 50 -4.29 -8.60 -2.81
C VAL A 50 -5.40 -9.46 -3.40
N VAL A 51 -6.56 -8.88 -3.71
CA VAL A 51 -7.66 -9.59 -4.38
C VAL A 51 -7.23 -10.06 -5.77
N LEU A 52 -6.56 -9.20 -6.55
CA LEU A 52 -6.05 -9.57 -7.86
C LEU A 52 -5.01 -10.69 -7.79
N VAL A 53 -4.03 -10.58 -6.88
CA VAL A 53 -2.98 -11.59 -6.69
C VAL A 53 -3.58 -12.92 -6.20
N ALA A 54 -4.55 -12.87 -5.29
CA ALA A 54 -5.24 -14.06 -4.81
C ALA A 54 -6.02 -14.74 -5.94
N ALA A 55 -6.78 -13.98 -6.74
CA ALA A 55 -7.49 -14.51 -7.90
C ALA A 55 -6.53 -15.15 -8.91
N LEU A 56 -5.40 -14.49 -9.19
CA LEU A 56 -4.36 -15.03 -10.07
C LEU A 56 -3.78 -16.33 -9.51
N THR A 57 -3.49 -16.36 -8.21
CA THR A 57 -2.93 -17.54 -7.53
C THR A 57 -3.90 -18.72 -7.57
N VAL A 58 -5.19 -18.49 -7.32
CA VAL A 58 -6.24 -19.52 -7.40
C VAL A 58 -6.39 -20.03 -8.83
N ALA A 59 -6.46 -19.13 -9.82
CA ALA A 59 -6.56 -19.50 -11.22
C ALA A 59 -5.34 -20.32 -11.68
N CYS A 60 -4.12 -19.92 -11.28
CA CYS A 60 -2.91 -20.68 -11.55
C CYS A 60 -2.90 -22.05 -10.85
N ASN A 61 -3.44 -22.14 -9.64
CA ASN A 61 -3.55 -23.40 -8.89
C ASN A 61 -4.58 -24.37 -9.50
N GLU A 62 -5.78 -23.89 -9.88
CA GLU A 62 -6.78 -24.70 -10.58
C GLU A 62 -6.23 -25.23 -11.91
N PHE A 63 -5.54 -24.38 -12.66
CA PHE A 63 -4.87 -24.79 -13.90
C PHE A 63 -3.80 -25.87 -13.67
N PHE A 64 -3.01 -25.74 -12.60
CA PHE A 64 -1.99 -26.73 -12.26
C PHE A 64 -2.61 -28.08 -11.85
N VAL A 65 -3.66 -28.08 -11.03
CA VAL A 65 -4.35 -29.30 -10.61
C VAL A 65 -4.99 -30.02 -11.80
N GLN A 66 -5.62 -29.27 -12.72
CA GLN A 66 -6.18 -29.83 -13.97
C GLN A 66 -5.11 -30.43 -14.88
N SER A 67 -3.89 -29.87 -14.87
CA SER A 67 -2.77 -30.36 -15.68
C SER A 67 -2.08 -31.60 -15.11
N GLN A 68 -2.29 -31.95 -13.83
CA GLN A 68 -1.73 -33.15 -13.19
C GLN A 68 -2.67 -34.37 -13.23
N GLN A 69 -3.94 -34.19 -13.63
CA GLN A 69 -4.93 -35.29 -13.76
C GLN A 69 -5.05 -35.85 -15.18
N LYS A 70 -4.22 -35.40 -16.12
CA LYS A 70 -4.03 -35.99 -17.46
C LYS A 70 -2.66 -36.65 -17.56
#